data_AF-A0A512MA96-F1
#
_entry.id   AF-A0A512MA96-F1
#
_cell.length_a   1.000
_cell.length_b   1.000
_cell.length_c   1.000
_cell.angle_alpha   90.00
_cell.angle_beta   90.00
_cell.angle_gamma   90.00
#
_symmetry.space_group_name_H-M   'P 1'
#
loop_
_entity.id
_entity.type
_entity.pdbx_description
1 polymer ?
#
loop_
_entity_poly.entity_id
_entity_poly.type
_entity_poly.pdbx_seq_one_letter_code
_entity_poly.pdbx_strand_id
1 'polypeptide(L)'
;MEIFRETPEFGRSLATRIEPFLNDQTEGTLRLLGGGGEAIVFGEPDLQFAIKLLAPPGKGAFGWVLDRDARQRWIIRGGGLSEALERFAWFEELFDSGLELDQIGSAGDFLVLKQPFIAGSHPDESTLHQWMHAQGWEHWSPTSDLAMIANLTWRKGPWIATDVRPENALVAEADGMIRAIDFIIGKVE
;
A
#
# COMPACT_ATOMS: atom_id res chain seq x y z
N MET A 1 3.07 4.90 -26.53
CA MET A 1 2.64 4.01 -25.44
C MET A 1 3.23 2.61 -25.69
N GLU A 2 4.56 2.55 -25.75
CA GLU A 2 5.34 1.39 -26.25
C GLU A 2 6.31 0.87 -25.18
N ILE A 3 6.01 1.13 -23.90
CA ILE A 3 6.86 0.77 -22.75
C ILE A 3 6.47 -0.61 -22.17
N PHE A 4 5.34 -1.18 -22.60
CA PHE A 4 4.88 -2.52 -22.23
C PHE A 4 5.25 -3.59 -23.27
N ARG A 5 6.39 -3.46 -23.96
CA ARG A 5 6.96 -4.64 -24.63
C ARG A 5 7.54 -5.52 -23.54
N GLU A 6 6.94 -6.71 -23.39
CA GLU A 6 7.42 -7.84 -22.61
C GLU A 6 8.95 -7.95 -22.66
N THR A 7 9.64 -7.34 -21.71
CA THR A 7 10.99 -7.75 -21.35
C THR A 7 10.82 -8.79 -20.23
N PRO A 8 11.34 -10.02 -20.39
CA PRO A 8 11.17 -11.13 -19.43
C PRO A 8 11.77 -10.90 -18.02
N GLU A 9 12.16 -9.68 -17.69
CA GLU A 9 13.07 -9.35 -16.60
C GLU A 9 12.47 -8.35 -15.59
N PHE A 10 11.32 -7.73 -15.89
CA PHE A 10 10.54 -7.01 -14.88
C PHE A 10 9.58 -7.99 -14.19
N GLY A 11 9.89 -8.39 -12.95
CA GLY A 11 9.12 -9.37 -12.18
C GLY A 11 9.85 -10.68 -11.83
N ARG A 12 11.17 -10.76 -12.03
CA ARG A 12 11.97 -11.92 -11.58
C ARG A 12 12.66 -11.65 -10.24
N SER A 13 11.82 -11.46 -9.23
CA SER A 13 11.98 -12.06 -7.90
C SER A 13 10.59 -12.55 -7.50
N LEU A 14 10.31 -13.82 -7.18
CA LEU A 14 11.04 -15.07 -7.24
C LEU A 14 10.01 -16.18 -6.94
N ALA A 15 9.79 -17.07 -7.90
CA ALA A 15 9.24 -18.44 -7.77
C ALA A 15 8.22 -18.67 -6.63
N THR A 16 6.92 -18.72 -6.91
CA THR A 16 6.30 -19.93 -7.47
C THR A 16 5.01 -19.52 -8.16
N ARG A 17 4.77 -20.01 -9.39
CA ARG A 17 3.41 -19.99 -9.97
C ARG A 17 2.46 -20.54 -8.90
N ILE A 18 1.50 -19.77 -8.45
CA ILE A 18 0.59 -20.13 -7.35
C ILE A 18 -0.50 -21.13 -7.78
N GLU A 19 -0.56 -21.48 -9.06
CA GLU A 19 -1.45 -22.51 -9.63
C GLU A 19 -1.43 -23.86 -8.88
N PRO A 20 -0.32 -24.38 -8.33
CA PRO A 20 -0.30 -25.61 -7.52
C PRO A 20 -0.78 -25.42 -6.07
N PHE A 21 -0.99 -24.19 -5.60
CA PHE A 21 -1.50 -23.87 -4.26
C PHE A 21 -2.95 -23.37 -4.29
N LEU A 22 -3.48 -23.07 -5.46
CA LEU A 22 -4.91 -22.88 -5.68
C LEU A 22 -5.60 -24.24 -5.60
N ASN A 23 -6.10 -24.57 -4.42
CA ASN A 23 -7.09 -25.63 -4.29
C ASN A 23 -8.47 -24.98 -4.45
N ASP A 24 -8.98 -25.06 -5.67
CA ASP A 24 -10.31 -24.66 -6.13
C ASP A 24 -11.46 -25.42 -5.44
N GLN A 25 -11.14 -26.39 -4.58
CA GLN A 25 -12.09 -27.07 -3.69
C GLN A 25 -12.00 -26.62 -2.22
N THR A 26 -11.08 -25.72 -1.86
CA THR A 26 -11.01 -25.19 -0.49
C THR A 26 -12.05 -24.10 -0.31
N GLU A 27 -13.12 -24.42 0.41
CA GLU A 27 -14.01 -23.42 1.01
C GLU A 27 -13.38 -22.96 2.34
N GLY A 28 -13.07 -21.67 2.45
CA GLY A 28 -12.51 -21.05 3.65
C GLY A 28 -13.33 -19.83 4.05
N THR A 29 -13.40 -19.53 5.34
CA THR A 29 -14.07 -18.31 5.83
C THR A 29 -13.04 -17.22 6.06
N LEU A 30 -12.88 -16.35 5.06
CA LEU A 30 -12.09 -15.13 5.22
C LEU A 30 -12.74 -14.21 6.27
N ARG A 31 -11.96 -13.77 7.25
CA ARG A 31 -12.43 -12.83 8.27
C ARG A 31 -12.29 -11.40 7.75
N LEU A 32 -13.40 -10.64 7.75
CA LEU A 32 -13.34 -9.20 7.46
C LEU A 32 -12.57 -8.51 8.59
N LEU A 33 -11.36 -8.04 8.29
CA LEU A 33 -10.51 -7.30 9.22
C LEU A 33 -10.83 -5.81 9.20
N GLY A 34 -11.24 -5.28 8.04
CA GLY A 34 -11.61 -3.88 7.89
C GLY A 34 -12.16 -3.56 6.51
N GLY A 35 -12.89 -2.46 6.41
CA GLY A 35 -13.41 -1.94 5.16
C GLY A 35 -14.04 -0.58 5.40
N GLY A 36 -13.59 0.45 4.68
CA GLY A 36 -14.04 1.81 4.99
C GLY A 36 -13.70 2.93 4.00
N GLY A 37 -12.86 2.71 3.00
CA GLY A 37 -12.54 3.79 2.05
C GLY A 37 -11.87 3.38 0.75
N GLU A 38 -10.79 2.61 0.82
CA GLU A 38 -9.93 2.25 -0.33
C GLU A 38 -9.94 0.74 -0.61
N ALA A 39 -9.70 -0.08 0.42
CA ALA A 39 -9.70 -1.53 0.30
C ALA A 39 -10.67 -2.18 1.30
N ILE A 40 -11.18 -3.34 0.92
CA ILE A 40 -11.77 -4.32 1.84
C ILE A 40 -10.65 -5.29 2.20
N VAL A 41 -10.37 -5.43 3.50
CA VAL A 41 -9.28 -6.25 4.00
C VAL A 41 -9.85 -7.51 4.63
N PHE A 42 -9.45 -8.64 4.08
CA PHE A 42 -9.74 -9.96 4.59
C PHE A 42 -8.49 -10.57 5.22
N GLY A 43 -8.66 -11.37 6.26
CA GLY A 43 -7.58 -12.11 6.89
C GLY A 43 -7.90 -13.59 6.91
N GLU A 44 -6.86 -14.40 6.72
CA GLU A 44 -6.85 -15.80 7.10
C GLU A 44 -5.66 -16.03 8.05
N PRO A 45 -5.83 -15.77 9.35
CA PRO A 45 -4.73 -15.87 10.32
C PRO A 45 -4.10 -17.26 10.34
N ASP A 46 -4.88 -18.32 10.14
CA ASP A 46 -4.38 -19.69 10.16
C ASP A 46 -3.46 -19.99 8.96
N LEU A 47 -3.65 -19.28 7.85
CA LEU A 47 -2.80 -19.35 6.66
C LEU A 47 -1.80 -18.19 6.57
N GLN A 48 -1.73 -17.35 7.60
CA GLN A 48 -0.76 -16.26 7.77
C GLN A 48 -0.75 -15.25 6.60
N PHE A 49 -1.91 -14.95 6.02
CA PHE A 49 -2.03 -13.90 5.00
C PHE A 49 -3.24 -12.99 5.21
N ALA A 50 -3.13 -11.78 4.66
CA ALA A 50 -4.23 -10.85 4.47
C ALA A 50 -4.40 -10.53 2.98
N ILE A 51 -5.64 -10.29 2.58
CA ILE A 51 -6.04 -9.94 1.22
C ILE A 51 -6.63 -8.55 1.24
N LYS A 52 -6.14 -7.67 0.37
CA LYS A 52 -6.72 -6.35 0.11
C LYS A 52 -7.44 -6.39 -1.24
N LEU A 53 -8.76 -6.22 -1.20
CA LEU A 53 -9.60 -6.09 -2.38
C LEU A 53 -9.90 -4.60 -2.63
N LEU A 54 -9.47 -4.10 -3.78
CA LEU A 54 -9.73 -2.74 -4.24
C LEU A 54 -10.68 -2.80 -5.44
N ALA A 55 -11.84 -2.15 -5.31
CA ALA A 55 -12.86 -2.15 -6.36
C ALA A 55 -13.67 -0.85 -6.31
N PRO A 56 -13.91 -0.19 -7.46
CA PRO A 56 -14.92 0.86 -7.59
C PRO A 56 -16.33 0.33 -7.23
N PRO A 57 -17.27 1.18 -6.75
CA PRO A 57 -17.30 2.64 -6.88
C PRO A 57 -16.85 3.44 -5.64
N GLY A 58 -15.93 2.92 -4.81
CA GLY A 58 -15.40 3.66 -3.65
C GLY A 58 -14.72 4.99 -4.01
N LYS A 59 -14.66 5.95 -3.06
CA LYS A 59 -13.99 7.25 -3.29
C LYS A 59 -12.49 7.11 -3.61
N GLY A 60 -11.85 6.08 -3.06
CA GLY A 60 -10.47 5.72 -3.40
C GLY A 60 -10.34 5.02 -4.76
N ALA A 61 -11.41 4.48 -5.34
CA ALA A 61 -11.35 3.61 -6.53
C ALA A 61 -10.34 2.46 -6.35
N PHE A 62 -9.19 2.50 -7.00
CA PHE A 62 -8.07 1.53 -6.81
C PHE A 62 -7.03 1.99 -5.80
N GLY A 63 -7.31 3.05 -5.06
CA GLY A 63 -6.51 3.55 -3.97
C GLY A 63 -6.29 5.05 -3.99
N TRP A 64 -5.93 5.64 -2.85
CA TRP A 64 -5.74 7.07 -2.79
C TRP A 64 -4.45 7.52 -3.48
N VAL A 65 -4.50 8.52 -4.34
CA VAL A 65 -3.34 9.07 -5.06
C VAL A 65 -3.11 10.52 -4.65
N LEU A 66 -1.85 10.88 -4.43
CA LEU A 66 -1.41 12.26 -4.23
C LEU A 66 -1.35 12.99 -5.58
N ASP A 67 -1.94 14.18 -5.64
CA ASP A 67 -1.98 15.00 -6.86
C ASP A 67 -1.82 16.49 -6.50
N ARG A 68 -1.74 17.36 -7.51
CA ARG A 68 -1.76 18.82 -7.36
C ARG A 68 -3.00 19.43 -7.98
N ASP A 69 -3.63 20.34 -7.24
CA ASP A 69 -4.74 21.14 -7.78
C ASP A 69 -4.26 22.24 -8.75
N ALA A 70 -5.21 22.98 -9.32
CA ALA A 70 -4.91 24.10 -10.23
C ALA A 70 -4.05 25.22 -9.62
N ARG A 71 -3.92 25.26 -8.28
CA ARG A 71 -3.08 26.21 -7.53
C ARG A 71 -1.76 25.58 -7.06
N GLN A 72 -1.41 24.40 -7.59
CA GLN A 72 -0.22 23.64 -7.21
C GLN A 72 -0.20 23.19 -5.73
N ARG A 73 -1.38 23.11 -5.09
CA ARG A 73 -1.49 22.59 -3.72
C ARG A 73 -1.70 21.09 -3.76
N TRP A 74 -1.11 20.39 -2.80
CA TRP A 74 -1.23 18.94 -2.72
C TRP A 74 -2.63 18.54 -2.28
N ILE A 75 -3.21 17.56 -2.97
CA ILE A 75 -4.54 17.00 -2.72
C ILE A 75 -4.46 15.47 -2.77
N ILE A 76 -5.58 14.84 -2.43
CA ILE A 76 -5.77 13.40 -2.58
C ILE A 76 -7.01 13.12 -3.43
N ARG A 77 -6.94 12.12 -4.29
CA ARG A 77 -8.06 11.65 -5.12
C ARG A 77 -8.06 10.14 -5.26
N GLY A 78 -9.16 9.57 -5.74
CA GLY A 78 -9.17 8.18 -6.16
C GLY A 78 -8.22 7.93 -7.34
N GLY A 79 -7.53 6.81 -7.30
CA GLY A 79 -6.57 6.37 -8.30
C GLY A 79 -7.18 5.42 -9.32
N GLY A 80 -6.64 5.46 -10.53
CA GLY A 80 -6.86 4.43 -11.55
C GLY A 80 -6.03 3.18 -11.27
N LEU A 81 -6.37 2.08 -11.96
CA LEU A 81 -5.67 0.80 -11.84
C LEU A 81 -4.16 0.92 -12.12
N SER A 82 -3.75 1.67 -13.15
CA SER A 82 -2.33 1.85 -13.48
C SER A 82 -1.57 2.60 -12.37
N GLU A 83 -2.18 3.64 -11.81
CA GLU A 83 -1.58 4.43 -10.73
C GLU A 83 -1.45 3.61 -9.45
N ALA A 84 -2.43 2.72 -9.19
CA ALA A 84 -2.39 1.80 -8.08
C ALA A 84 -1.22 0.81 -8.21
N LEU A 85 -1.06 0.18 -9.39
CA LEU A 85 0.05 -0.75 -9.66
C LEU A 85 1.42 -0.08 -9.50
N GLU A 86 1.59 1.14 -10.02
CA GLU A 86 2.82 1.93 -9.83
C GLU A 86 3.07 2.24 -8.35
N ARG A 87 2.04 2.70 -7.64
CA ARG A 87 2.13 2.97 -6.19
C ARG A 87 2.52 1.74 -5.39
N PHE A 88 1.96 0.56 -5.69
CA PHE A 88 2.30 -0.65 -4.94
C PHE A 88 3.75 -1.06 -5.19
N ALA A 89 4.25 -0.93 -6.42
CA ALA A 89 5.66 -1.13 -6.70
C ALA A 89 6.54 -0.14 -5.91
N TRP A 90 6.16 1.13 -5.84
CA TRP A 90 6.88 2.13 -5.04
C TRP A 90 6.78 1.87 -3.54
N PHE A 91 5.62 1.43 -3.07
CA PHE A 91 5.41 1.10 -1.67
C PHE A 91 6.37 0.00 -1.26
N GLU A 92 6.42 -1.10 -2.01
CA GLU A 92 7.30 -2.24 -1.71
C GLU A 92 8.78 -1.88 -1.83
N GLU A 93 9.16 -1.02 -2.79
CA GLU A 93 10.54 -0.53 -2.92
C GLU A 93 10.97 0.31 -1.69
N LEU A 94 10.05 1.10 -1.14
CA LEU A 94 10.33 2.05 -0.05
C LEU A 94 10.09 1.46 1.34
N PHE A 95 9.19 0.50 1.45
CA PHE A 95 8.70 -0.14 2.66
C PHE A 95 8.47 -1.62 2.37
N ASP A 96 9.37 -2.47 2.88
CA ASP A 96 9.28 -3.92 2.76
C ASP A 96 8.03 -4.47 3.48
N SER A 97 6.96 -4.59 2.69
CA SER A 97 5.60 -4.89 3.16
C SER A 97 5.16 -6.30 2.79
N GLY A 98 5.88 -6.93 1.85
CA GLY A 98 5.51 -8.23 1.30
C GLY A 98 4.22 -8.17 0.49
N LEU A 99 3.89 -7.01 -0.09
CA LEU A 99 2.68 -6.83 -0.87
C LEU A 99 2.86 -7.45 -2.26
N GLU A 100 2.04 -8.45 -2.55
CA GLU A 100 2.04 -9.21 -3.79
C GLU A 100 0.78 -8.93 -4.60
N LEU A 101 0.94 -8.79 -5.92
CA LEU A 101 -0.19 -8.77 -6.85
C LEU A 101 -0.73 -10.20 -6.98
N ASP A 102 -1.98 -10.41 -6.58
CA ASP A 102 -2.65 -11.71 -6.68
C ASP A 102 -3.51 -11.79 -7.94
N GLN A 103 -4.44 -10.86 -8.11
CA GLN A 103 -5.38 -10.88 -9.23
C GLN A 103 -5.79 -9.49 -9.71
N ILE A 104 -6.00 -9.37 -11.01
CA ILE A 104 -6.73 -8.25 -11.63
C ILE A 104 -7.98 -8.83 -12.29
N GLY A 105 -9.12 -8.19 -12.07
CA GLY A 105 -10.37 -8.57 -12.73
C GLY A 105 -10.25 -8.52 -14.25
N SER A 106 -10.94 -9.42 -14.95
CA SER A 106 -10.81 -9.56 -16.41
C SER A 106 -11.13 -8.29 -17.21
N ALA A 107 -11.94 -7.40 -16.65
CA ALA A 107 -12.27 -6.09 -17.23
C ALA A 107 -11.54 -4.92 -16.54
N GLY A 108 -10.58 -5.20 -15.65
CA GLY A 108 -9.95 -4.19 -14.79
C GLY A 108 -10.91 -3.59 -13.78
N ASP A 109 -11.90 -4.37 -13.34
CA ASP A 109 -12.99 -3.97 -12.45
C ASP A 109 -12.66 -4.15 -10.96
N PHE A 110 -11.66 -4.96 -10.64
CA PHE A 110 -11.12 -5.10 -9.29
C PHE A 110 -9.61 -5.44 -9.31
N LEU A 111 -8.98 -5.23 -8.17
CA LEU A 111 -7.58 -5.55 -7.90
C LEU A 111 -7.49 -6.26 -6.55
N VAL A 112 -6.79 -7.39 -6.52
CA VAL A 112 -6.52 -8.17 -5.32
C VAL A 112 -5.03 -8.14 -5.06
N LEU A 113 -4.68 -7.73 -3.86
CA LEU A 113 -3.32 -7.81 -3.33
C LEU A 113 -3.31 -8.76 -2.16
N LYS A 114 -2.22 -9.51 -2.04
CA LYS A 114 -1.95 -10.38 -0.92
C LYS A 114 -0.76 -9.82 -0.14
N GLN A 115 -0.80 -9.94 1.18
CA GLN A 115 0.34 -9.61 2.03
C GLN A 115 0.42 -10.63 3.17
N PRO A 116 1.60 -10.85 3.77
CA PRO A 116 1.72 -11.60 5.01
C PRO A 116 0.81 -11.03 6.10
N PHE A 117 0.21 -11.91 6.89
CA PHE A 117 -0.47 -11.48 8.12
C PHE A 117 0.60 -11.10 9.15
N ILE A 118 0.66 -9.82 9.51
CA ILE A 118 1.60 -9.32 10.51
C ILE A 118 0.86 -9.21 11.83
N ALA A 119 1.14 -10.14 12.75
CA ALA A 119 0.77 -9.97 14.16
C ALA A 119 1.62 -8.86 14.77
N GLY A 120 1.00 -7.93 15.48
CA GLY A 120 1.67 -6.72 15.92
C GLY A 120 0.78 -5.76 16.69
N SER A 121 1.41 -4.68 17.15
CA SER A 121 0.75 -3.53 17.75
C SER A 121 1.11 -2.26 17.00
N HIS A 122 0.26 -1.24 17.06
CA HIS A 122 0.60 0.06 16.49
C HIS A 122 1.74 0.71 17.30
N PRO A 123 2.79 1.23 16.65
CA PRO A 123 3.81 2.02 17.35
C PRO A 123 3.18 3.31 17.90
N ASP A 124 3.75 3.89 18.96
CA ASP A 124 3.41 5.27 19.31
C ASP A 124 4.01 6.27 18.28
N GLU A 125 3.52 7.51 18.31
CA GLU A 125 3.93 8.56 17.36
C GLU A 125 5.44 8.83 17.40
N SER A 126 6.02 8.90 18.60
CA SER A 126 7.45 9.15 18.79
C SER A 126 8.30 8.03 18.17
N THR A 127 7.90 6.79 18.39
CA THR A 127 8.56 5.59 17.86
C THR A 127 8.47 5.55 16.34
N LEU A 128 7.30 5.86 15.77
CA LEU A 128 7.12 5.94 14.33
C LEU A 128 7.99 7.04 13.70
N HIS A 129 8.05 8.22 14.31
CA HIS A 129 8.88 9.33 13.83
C HIS A 129 10.37 9.00 13.86
N GLN A 130 10.84 8.37 14.94
CA GLN A 130 12.23 7.92 15.05
C GLN A 130 12.57 6.90 13.96
N TRP A 131 11.67 5.96 13.68
CA TRP A 131 11.85 4.98 12.62
C TRP A 131 11.87 5.63 11.23
N MET A 132 10.96 6.56 10.93
CA MET A 132 10.98 7.31 9.67
C MET A 132 12.32 8.04 9.46
N HIS A 133 12.83 8.72 10.50
CA HIS A 133 14.13 9.37 10.45
C HIS A 133 15.29 8.38 10.24
N ALA A 134 15.29 7.25 10.95
CA ALA A 134 16.30 6.21 10.77
C ALA A 134 16.30 5.62 9.34
N GLN A 135 15.14 5.60 8.70
CA GLN A 135 14.96 5.20 7.29
C GLN A 135 15.35 6.30 6.29
N GLY A 136 15.82 7.46 6.75
CA GLY A 136 16.25 8.59 5.93
C GLY A 136 15.10 9.44 5.40
N TRP A 137 13.93 9.38 6.03
CA TRP A 137 12.81 10.26 5.73
C TRP A 137 12.88 11.52 6.59
N GLU A 138 12.47 12.63 6.00
CA GLU A 138 12.36 13.92 6.68
C GLU A 138 10.91 14.38 6.66
N HIS A 139 10.46 14.95 7.77
CA HIS A 139 9.13 15.55 7.84
C HIS A 139 9.02 16.65 6.80
N TRP A 140 7.92 16.66 6.06
CA TRP A 140 7.70 17.60 4.97
C TRP A 140 6.26 18.10 5.01
N SER A 141 6.11 19.41 5.14
CA SER A 141 4.80 20.08 5.20
C SER A 141 4.50 20.82 3.90
N PRO A 142 3.99 20.14 2.86
CA PRO A 142 3.56 20.78 1.63
C PRO A 142 2.34 21.67 1.87
N THR A 143 2.16 22.67 0.99
CA THR A 143 0.92 23.44 0.95
C THR A 143 -0.26 22.55 0.55
N SER A 144 -1.22 22.39 1.46
CA SER A 144 -2.45 21.63 1.26
C SER A 144 -3.58 22.18 2.15
N ASP A 145 -4.83 21.99 1.71
CA ASP A 145 -6.01 22.23 2.56
C ASP A 145 -6.31 21.02 3.46
N LEU A 146 -5.67 19.87 3.22
CA LEU A 146 -5.83 18.65 4.00
C LEU A 146 -4.78 18.58 5.11
N ALA A 147 -5.23 18.61 6.37
CA ALA A 147 -4.35 18.55 7.54
C ALA A 147 -3.45 17.30 7.55
N MET A 148 -3.98 16.16 7.10
CA MET A 148 -3.21 14.92 6.92
C MET A 148 -2.01 15.14 5.99
N ILE A 149 -2.21 15.77 4.82
CA ILE A 149 -1.11 16.04 3.88
C ILE A 149 -0.14 17.08 4.45
N ALA A 150 -0.65 18.13 5.11
CA ALA A 150 0.21 19.18 5.66
C ALA A 150 1.07 18.68 6.84
N ASN A 151 0.57 17.76 7.65
CA ASN A 151 1.17 17.41 8.93
C ASN A 151 1.72 15.98 9.01
N LEU A 152 1.25 15.06 8.17
CA LEU A 152 1.61 13.64 8.21
C LEU A 152 2.33 13.19 6.93
N THR A 153 3.00 14.12 6.25
CA THR A 153 3.78 13.82 5.05
C THR A 153 5.28 13.85 5.34
N TRP A 154 5.98 12.90 4.75
CA TRP A 154 7.41 12.71 4.84
C TRP A 154 8.01 12.63 3.44
N ARG A 155 9.26 13.04 3.30
CA ARG A 155 9.99 13.07 2.03
C ARG A 155 11.33 12.35 2.13
N LYS A 156 11.69 11.61 1.08
CA LYS A 156 13.00 10.98 0.88
C LYS A 156 13.42 11.14 -0.58
N GLY A 157 14.25 12.15 -0.87
CA GLY A 157 14.63 12.48 -2.25
C GLY A 157 13.41 12.87 -3.11
N PRO A 158 13.13 12.17 -4.22
CA PRO A 158 11.94 12.42 -5.04
C PRO A 158 10.66 11.83 -4.44
N TRP A 159 10.75 10.99 -3.42
CA TRP A 159 9.62 10.23 -2.88
C TRP A 159 8.93 10.96 -1.76
N ILE A 160 7.61 10.77 -1.67
CA ILE A 160 6.77 11.24 -0.57
C ILE A 160 5.90 10.10 -0.04
N ALA A 161 5.71 10.09 1.27
CA ALA A 161 4.78 9.21 1.97
C ALA A 161 3.87 10.09 2.84
N THR A 162 2.55 10.00 2.65
CA THR A 162 1.56 10.69 3.50
C THR A 162 0.68 9.70 4.25
N ASP A 163 -0.14 10.22 5.15
CA ASP A 163 -0.91 9.45 6.14
C ASP A 163 0.00 8.56 7.01
N VAL A 164 1.20 9.09 7.34
CA VAL A 164 2.16 8.43 8.22
C VAL A 164 1.71 8.64 9.67
N ARG A 165 0.98 7.66 10.21
CA ARG A 165 0.42 7.64 11.57
C ARG A 165 0.49 6.24 12.18
N PRO A 166 0.47 6.12 13.53
CA PRO A 166 0.45 4.85 14.25
C PRO A 166 -0.47 3.78 13.65
N GLU A 167 -1.69 4.17 13.28
CA GLU A 167 -2.73 3.27 12.77
C GLU A 167 -2.37 2.62 11.42
N ASN A 168 -1.46 3.24 10.66
CA ASN A 168 -1.01 2.79 9.35
C ASN A 168 0.38 2.13 9.40
N ALA A 169 0.85 1.77 10.60
CA ALA A 169 2.07 1.00 10.80
C ALA A 169 1.88 -0.06 11.91
N LEU A 170 2.72 -1.08 11.91
CA LEU A 170 2.75 -2.14 12.92
C LEU A 170 4.18 -2.39 13.40
N VAL A 171 4.36 -2.53 14.70
CA VAL A 171 5.51 -3.22 15.30
C VAL A 171 5.20 -4.71 15.24
N ALA A 172 5.93 -5.46 14.40
CA ALA A 172 5.69 -6.89 14.24
C ALA A 172 6.15 -7.67 15.48
N GLU A 173 5.32 -8.59 15.98
CA GLU A 173 5.66 -9.42 17.15
C GLU A 173 6.83 -10.37 16.88
N ALA A 174 7.02 -10.77 15.62
CA ALA A 174 8.02 -11.76 15.23
C ALA A 174 9.47 -11.26 15.39
N ASP A 175 9.72 -9.98 15.12
CA ASP A 175 11.06 -9.40 15.05
C ASP A 175 11.17 -8.01 15.73
N GLY A 176 10.06 -7.45 16.20
CA GLY A 176 10.01 -6.11 16.79
C GLY A 176 10.20 -4.97 15.77
N MET A 177 10.22 -5.27 14.47
CA MET A 177 10.44 -4.27 13.43
C MET A 177 9.14 -3.54 13.07
N ILE A 178 9.27 -2.24 12.76
CA ILE A 178 8.15 -1.44 12.26
C ILE A 178 7.96 -1.70 10.77
N ARG A 179 6.72 -1.96 10.37
CA ARG A 179 6.27 -2.19 9.00
C ARG A 179 5.16 -1.19 8.66
N ALA A 180 5.32 -0.49 7.55
CA ALA A 180 4.24 0.34 7.01
C ALA A 180 3.18 -0.58 6.41
N ILE A 181 1.90 -0.31 6.67
CA ILE A 181 0.79 -1.13 6.16
C ILE A 181 -0.12 -0.37 5.20
N ASP A 182 -0.20 0.96 5.30
CA ASP A 182 -1.17 1.74 4.53
C ASP A 182 -0.76 3.22 4.32
N PHE A 183 0.52 3.49 4.14
CA PHE A 183 0.96 4.83 3.71
C PHE A 183 0.61 5.10 2.26
N ILE A 184 0.37 6.38 1.95
CA ILE A 184 0.06 6.84 0.60
C ILE A 184 1.33 7.38 -0.03
N ILE A 185 1.84 6.69 -1.04
CA ILE A 185 3.12 7.00 -1.71
C ILE A 185 2.89 7.84 -2.97
N GLY A 186 3.83 8.74 -3.24
CA GLY A 186 3.90 9.52 -4.48
C GLY A 186 5.31 10.03 -4.79
N LYS A 187 5.42 10.86 -5.83
CA LYS A 187 6.66 11.52 -6.25
C LYS A 187 6.51 13.03 -6.35
N VAL A 188 7.57 13.76 -6.03
CA VAL A 188 7.69 15.19 -6.30
C VAL A 188 8.35 15.37 -7.66
N GLU A 189 7.52 15.59 -8.69
CA GLU A 189 7.96 16.12 -9.99
C GLU A 189 8.13 17.65 -9.94
#